data_AF-A0A9E4VR00-F1
#
_entry.id   AF-A0A9E4VR00-F1
#
_cell.length_a   1.000
_cell.length_b   1.000
_cell.length_c   1.000
_cell.angle_alpha   90.00
_cell.angle_beta   90.00
_cell.angle_gamma   90.00
#
_symmetry.space_group_name_H-M   'P 1'
#
loop_
_entity.id
_entity.type
_entity.pdbx_description
1 polymer ?
#
loop_
_entity_poly.entity_id
_entity_poly.type
_entity_poly.pdbx_seq_one_letter_code
_entity_poly.pdbx_strand_id
1 'polypeptide(L)'
;VLLSSWWLLPSLTGGITELNVEAATEALAKLPWNVAFNPSVRQYDKEALYVGLTFLLTLSLGWVYWKHLDGVMRAMLIVGVVTLTISSTLVSGLYSALPLSHLFWPLRFMTFSGFLLVLLTVALISTTWGLSGRGRRSFGRFAAVGIIALMLLDFWQSASLVVTAPAPEEITHVAELLEGSSGWRVATADLSLLGSSPSYLFSTATGREQVFGWAYQGAATAPLLASINQAIEKGFAAYALDRLDRLGSDDIVVLKTTSESRYHVSEEFREALPDAGYELTYRGRRLDLYQRQGGPRAYRVDTRVFAVGSGAQNVSLVFPEILVGSDTALDSYSVEFLSQFDTLILAGFNWRSRGVAEDMVRQLAAGGQRIVIDLTGTPPDLLVRIPRFLDVYGERILLYDPPRLDSVYDLGGQGRGALLQPFDSEIRPWQAYVPQGLEHKSVTFDFQGAQAVAVGTKDVGQGSVTFLGLNLMFHSVLTGDPVAIDVLERELGVKAHRRPDFGVVSLDDYRAGQSGYRFTMDVPEDGLYLLPIARHTGTALFANGNRIPTLTVDTLMLAELPRGRLDVEVRSLKTPVYAAGMATTLVGALITLMMLLPGVKFSRNAFTSMRSVVLRSVRRGARTAASGS
;
A
#
# COMPACT_ATOMS: atom_id res chain seq x y z
N VAL A 1 21.71 -20.79 7.47
CA VAL A 1 21.80 -20.56 8.93
C VAL A 1 22.02 -19.10 9.26
N LEU A 2 23.18 -18.52 8.96
CA LEU A 2 23.42 -17.08 9.24
C LEU A 2 22.40 -16.20 8.53
N LEU A 3 22.21 -16.41 7.21
CA LEU A 3 21.16 -15.74 6.45
C LEU A 3 19.76 -16.08 6.99
N SER A 4 19.40 -17.35 7.18
CA SER A 4 18.05 -17.74 7.60
C SER A 4 17.67 -17.32 9.03
N SER A 5 18.59 -17.32 9.99
CA SER A 5 18.31 -17.02 11.41
C SER A 5 18.27 -15.53 11.68
N TRP A 6 19.02 -14.74 10.91
CA TRP A 6 19.04 -13.28 11.02
C TRP A 6 17.94 -12.61 10.18
N TRP A 7 17.43 -13.29 9.15
CA TRP A 7 16.52 -12.66 8.17
C TRP A 7 15.14 -13.29 8.11
N LEU A 8 15.03 -14.61 7.92
CA LEU A 8 13.74 -15.23 7.68
C LEU A 8 12.85 -15.12 8.93
N LEU A 9 13.41 -15.37 10.11
CA LEU A 9 12.64 -15.29 11.35
C LEU A 9 12.19 -13.84 11.66
N PRO A 10 13.07 -12.81 11.69
CA PRO A 10 12.62 -11.43 11.95
C PRO A 10 11.63 -10.89 10.91
N SER A 11 11.84 -11.19 9.63
CA SER A 11 10.96 -10.75 8.54
C SER A 11 9.57 -11.41 8.62
N LEU A 12 9.47 -12.64 9.12
CA LEU A 12 8.20 -13.33 9.35
C LEU A 12 7.51 -12.91 10.66
N THR A 13 8.21 -12.22 11.55
CA THR A 13 7.66 -11.72 12.83
C THR A 13 7.29 -10.23 12.80
N GLY A 14 7.39 -9.57 11.64
CA GLY A 14 7.00 -8.17 11.44
C GLY A 14 5.94 -8.02 10.37
N GLY A 15 5.40 -6.81 10.19
CA GLY A 15 4.34 -6.51 9.20
C GLY A 15 4.75 -6.64 7.72
N ILE A 16 5.98 -7.08 7.42
CA ILE A 16 6.51 -7.18 6.04
C ILE A 16 5.77 -8.23 5.21
N THR A 17 5.18 -9.25 5.86
CA THR A 17 4.39 -10.30 5.20
C THR A 17 3.03 -9.82 4.69
N GLU A 18 2.61 -8.63 5.12
CA GLU A 18 1.31 -8.03 4.76
C GLU A 18 1.46 -6.90 3.74
N LEU A 19 2.69 -6.59 3.32
CA LEU A 19 2.94 -5.60 2.29
C LEU A 19 2.43 -6.09 0.94
N ASN A 20 1.83 -5.18 0.17
CA ASN A 20 1.56 -5.44 -1.23
C ASN A 20 2.88 -5.78 -1.93
N VAL A 21 2.94 -6.96 -2.56
CA VAL A 21 4.14 -7.51 -3.20
C VAL A 21 4.67 -6.57 -4.29
N GLU A 22 3.80 -5.91 -5.04
CA GLU A 22 4.18 -4.99 -6.12
C GLU A 22 4.79 -3.70 -5.54
N ALA A 23 4.09 -3.06 -4.59
CA ALA A 23 4.59 -1.86 -3.91
C ALA A 23 5.89 -2.12 -3.12
N ALA A 24 5.98 -3.28 -2.45
CA ALA A 24 7.19 -3.68 -1.74
C ALA A 24 8.37 -3.94 -2.69
N THR A 25 8.11 -4.47 -3.89
CA THR A 25 9.15 -4.76 -4.90
C THR A 25 9.60 -3.51 -5.63
N GLU A 26 8.70 -2.56 -5.90
CA GLU A 26 9.00 -1.27 -6.50
C GLU A 26 9.81 -0.37 -5.55
N ALA A 27 9.54 -0.45 -4.25
CA ALA A 27 10.32 0.23 -3.20
C ALA A 27 11.71 -0.38 -2.93
N LEU A 28 12.06 -1.52 -3.54
CA LEU A 28 13.40 -2.11 -3.41
C LEU A 28 14.41 -1.29 -4.22
N ALA A 29 14.99 -0.29 -3.58
CA ALA A 29 16.20 0.34 -4.08
C ALA A 29 17.29 -0.72 -4.34
N LYS A 30 17.72 -0.82 -5.59
CA LYS A 30 18.77 -1.74 -6.07
C LYS A 30 20.05 -0.97 -6.26
N LEU A 31 21.18 -1.65 -6.09
CA LEU A 31 22.50 -1.04 -6.05
C LEU A 31 23.21 -1.15 -7.42
N PRO A 32 23.40 -0.05 -8.16
CA PRO A 32 24.23 -0.06 -9.35
C PRO A 32 25.71 -0.17 -8.96
N TRP A 33 26.44 -1.11 -9.54
CA TRP A 33 27.85 -1.34 -9.16
C TRP A 33 28.76 -0.14 -9.46
N ASN A 34 28.47 0.60 -10.52
CA ASN A 34 29.18 1.83 -10.89
C ASN A 34 28.99 2.96 -9.87
N VAL A 35 27.95 2.90 -9.03
CA VAL A 35 27.70 3.83 -7.93
C VAL A 35 28.32 3.29 -6.65
N ALA A 36 28.04 2.02 -6.33
CA ALA A 36 28.45 1.35 -5.10
C ALA A 36 29.95 1.35 -4.82
N PHE A 37 30.76 1.24 -5.88
CA PHE A 37 32.21 1.07 -5.79
C PHE A 37 32.98 2.29 -6.31
N ASN A 38 32.29 3.40 -6.58
CA ASN A 38 32.92 4.65 -7.00
C ASN A 38 33.23 5.54 -5.78
N PRO A 39 34.51 5.66 -5.34
CA PRO A 39 34.88 6.45 -4.18
C PRO A 39 34.60 7.96 -4.34
N SER A 40 34.35 8.44 -5.56
CA SER A 40 34.00 9.84 -5.83
C SER A 40 32.49 10.13 -5.78
N VAL A 41 31.64 9.11 -5.65
CA VAL A 41 30.17 9.28 -5.71
C VAL A 41 29.66 10.31 -4.69
N ARG A 42 30.25 10.31 -3.49
CA ARG A 42 29.89 11.19 -2.38
C ARG A 42 30.27 12.66 -2.57
N GLN A 43 31.04 12.99 -3.61
CA GLN A 43 31.33 14.38 -3.98
C GLN A 43 30.12 15.06 -4.65
N TYR A 44 29.30 14.27 -5.36
CA TYR A 44 28.18 14.76 -6.16
C TYR A 44 26.83 14.37 -5.56
N ASP A 45 26.76 13.24 -4.86
CA ASP A 45 25.59 12.77 -4.14
C ASP A 45 26.02 12.17 -2.79
N LYS A 46 25.81 12.94 -1.71
CA LYS A 46 26.21 12.55 -0.35
C LYS A 46 25.42 11.34 0.16
N GLU A 47 24.17 11.17 -0.28
CA GLU A 47 23.23 10.15 0.20
C GLU A 47 23.31 8.85 -0.60
N ALA A 48 24.01 8.85 -1.74
CA ALA A 48 24.26 7.65 -2.52
C ALA A 48 24.83 6.50 -1.65
N LEU A 49 24.25 5.31 -1.81
CA LEU A 49 24.70 4.13 -1.08
C LEU A 49 26.05 3.63 -1.62
N TYR A 50 27.11 4.11 -0.98
CA TYR A 50 28.48 3.72 -1.26
C TYR A 50 28.91 2.52 -0.40
N VAL A 51 29.33 1.44 -1.05
CA VAL A 51 29.71 0.18 -0.41
C VAL A 51 31.19 0.14 -0.08
N GLY A 52 32.06 0.75 -0.88
CA GLY A 52 33.51 0.72 -0.68
C GLY A 52 34.25 -0.08 -1.75
N LEU A 53 35.13 0.58 -2.50
CA LEU A 53 36.01 -0.08 -3.47
C LEU A 53 36.97 -1.06 -2.76
N THR A 54 37.36 -0.75 -1.52
CA THR A 54 38.22 -1.58 -0.70
C THR A 54 37.60 -2.94 -0.36
N PHE A 55 36.28 -3.04 -0.34
CA PHE A 55 35.62 -4.32 -0.13
C PHE A 55 35.68 -5.23 -1.35
N LEU A 56 35.69 -4.70 -2.58
CA LEU A 56 35.99 -5.52 -3.77
C LEU A 56 37.41 -6.09 -3.71
N LEU A 57 38.36 -5.28 -3.24
CA LEU A 57 39.73 -5.74 -3.02
C LEU A 57 39.76 -6.83 -1.94
N THR A 58 39.06 -6.63 -0.82
CA THR A 58 38.96 -7.62 0.28
C THR A 58 38.38 -8.93 -0.20
N LEU A 59 37.29 -8.90 -0.98
CA LEU A 59 36.68 -10.10 -1.57
C LEU A 59 37.65 -10.84 -2.50
N SER A 60 38.36 -10.09 -3.36
CA SER A 60 39.35 -10.65 -4.26
C SER A 60 40.50 -11.32 -3.51
N LEU A 61 41.04 -10.65 -2.48
CA LEU A 61 42.08 -11.20 -1.62
C LEU A 61 41.60 -12.42 -0.83
N GLY A 62 40.37 -12.40 -0.32
CA GLY A 62 39.76 -13.54 0.36
C GLY A 62 39.68 -14.78 -0.54
N TRP A 63 39.42 -14.60 -1.84
CA TRP A 63 39.43 -15.68 -2.81
C TRP A 63 40.85 -16.19 -3.10
N VAL A 64 41.82 -15.29 -3.24
CA VAL A 64 43.25 -15.65 -3.44
C VAL A 64 43.78 -16.44 -2.23
N TYR A 65 43.45 -16.02 -1.01
CA TYR A 65 43.89 -16.66 0.23
C TYR A 65 42.92 -17.73 0.76
N TRP A 66 41.96 -18.20 -0.05
CA TRP A 66 40.90 -19.13 0.35
C TRP A 66 41.38 -20.34 1.17
N LYS A 67 42.53 -20.91 0.80
CA LYS A 67 43.13 -22.07 1.47
C LYS A 67 43.59 -21.78 2.91
N HIS A 68 43.91 -20.52 3.22
CA HIS A 68 44.34 -20.05 4.54
C HIS A 68 43.18 -19.58 5.42
N LEU A 69 41.98 -19.42 4.85
CA LEU A 69 40.79 -19.04 5.58
C LEU A 69 40.22 -20.25 6.34
N ASP A 70 39.82 -20.02 7.59
CA ASP A 70 39.03 -20.97 8.35
C ASP A 70 37.57 -21.05 7.83
N GLY A 71 36.78 -21.97 8.40
CA GLY A 71 35.39 -22.17 7.97
C GLY A 71 34.50 -20.93 8.16
N VAL A 72 34.76 -20.11 9.17
CA VAL A 72 33.96 -18.91 9.48
C VAL A 72 34.28 -17.81 8.47
N MET A 73 35.56 -17.57 8.19
CA MET A 73 35.99 -16.57 7.20
C MET A 73 35.52 -16.92 5.79
N ARG A 74 35.54 -18.21 5.43
CA ARG A 74 34.97 -18.68 4.15
C ARG A 74 33.47 -18.42 4.07
N ALA A 75 32.73 -18.65 5.17
CA ALA A 75 31.31 -18.35 5.22
C ALA A 75 31.04 -16.85 5.10
N MET A 76 31.82 -15.98 5.77
CA MET A 76 31.72 -14.52 5.64
C MET A 76 31.98 -14.06 4.21
N LEU A 77 33.00 -14.60 3.54
CA LEU A 77 33.32 -14.30 2.15
C LEU A 77 32.14 -14.68 1.22
N ILE A 78 31.61 -15.89 1.34
CA ILE A 78 30.48 -16.35 0.53
C ILE A 78 29.24 -15.48 0.79
N VAL A 79 28.90 -15.21 2.05
CA VAL A 79 27.74 -14.39 2.40
C VAL A 79 27.89 -12.97 1.88
N GLY A 80 29.08 -12.36 2.03
CA GLY A 80 29.37 -11.02 1.49
C GLY A 80 29.17 -10.94 -0.02
N VAL A 81 29.71 -11.90 -0.78
CA VAL A 81 29.50 -11.97 -2.24
C VAL A 81 28.02 -12.13 -2.57
N VAL A 82 27.33 -13.11 -1.97
CA VAL A 82 25.93 -13.40 -2.26
C VAL A 82 25.03 -12.19 -1.99
N THR A 83 25.20 -11.52 -0.85
CA THR A 83 24.37 -10.35 -0.51
C THR A 83 24.66 -9.16 -1.42
N LEU A 84 25.93 -8.88 -1.76
CA LEU A 84 26.27 -7.83 -2.73
C LEU A 84 25.68 -8.11 -4.12
N THR A 85 25.75 -9.36 -4.57
CA THR A 85 25.20 -9.77 -5.86
C THR A 85 23.68 -9.64 -5.86
N ILE A 86 22.98 -10.19 -4.86
CA ILE A 86 21.51 -10.10 -4.78
C ILE A 86 21.02 -8.65 -4.65
N SER A 87 21.81 -7.78 -4.00
CA SER A 87 21.47 -6.35 -3.87
C SER A 87 21.73 -5.53 -5.13
N SER A 88 22.38 -6.11 -6.13
CA SER A 88 22.79 -5.41 -7.35
C SER A 88 21.69 -5.33 -8.40
N THR A 89 21.84 -4.36 -9.30
CA THR A 89 21.02 -4.29 -10.52
C THR A 89 21.27 -5.46 -11.48
N LEU A 90 22.45 -6.11 -11.42
CA LEU A 90 22.91 -7.14 -12.38
C LEU A 90 22.04 -8.40 -12.40
N VAL A 91 21.61 -8.89 -11.24
CA VAL A 91 20.80 -10.12 -11.12
C VAL A 91 19.37 -9.82 -10.70
N SER A 92 18.95 -8.57 -10.82
CA SER A 92 17.69 -8.08 -10.30
C SER A 92 16.47 -8.82 -10.86
N GLY A 93 16.46 -9.15 -12.16
CA GLY A 93 15.41 -9.95 -12.77
C GLY A 93 15.35 -11.38 -12.22
N LEU A 94 16.50 -12.02 -12.04
CA LEU A 94 16.58 -13.36 -11.44
C LEU A 94 16.11 -13.36 -9.98
N TYR A 95 16.49 -12.35 -9.23
CA TYR A 95 16.09 -12.18 -7.84
C TYR A 95 14.58 -11.95 -7.71
N SER A 96 14.01 -11.04 -8.50
CA SER A 96 12.57 -10.77 -8.48
C SER A 96 11.73 -12.00 -8.86
N ALA A 97 12.28 -12.91 -9.66
CA ALA A 97 11.64 -14.18 -10.01
C ALA A 97 11.67 -15.24 -8.88
N LEU A 98 12.43 -15.05 -7.81
CA LEU A 98 12.47 -15.99 -6.69
C LEU A 98 11.17 -15.90 -5.87
N PRO A 99 10.61 -17.04 -5.41
CA PRO A 99 9.48 -17.01 -4.50
C PRO A 99 9.86 -16.29 -3.21
N LEU A 100 8.94 -15.47 -2.68
CA LEU A 100 9.13 -14.67 -1.47
C LEU A 100 10.26 -13.62 -1.57
N SER A 101 10.68 -13.25 -2.79
CA SER A 101 11.70 -12.21 -3.01
C SER A 101 11.32 -10.87 -2.35
N HIS A 102 10.04 -10.51 -2.29
CA HIS A 102 9.54 -9.30 -1.62
C HIS A 102 9.78 -9.28 -0.10
N LEU A 103 9.95 -10.44 0.54
CA LEU A 103 10.32 -10.51 1.97
C LEU A 103 11.80 -10.19 2.20
N PHE A 104 12.62 -10.23 1.13
CA PHE A 104 14.02 -9.85 1.18
C PHE A 104 14.14 -8.40 0.68
N TRP A 105 14.68 -7.52 1.51
CA TRP A 105 14.96 -6.12 1.14
C TRP A 105 16.48 -5.95 1.04
N PRO A 106 17.09 -6.23 -0.13
CA PRO A 106 18.54 -6.43 -0.24
C PRO A 106 19.36 -5.26 0.33
N LEU A 107 18.90 -4.02 0.08
CA LEU A 107 19.58 -2.81 0.54
C LEU A 107 19.73 -2.73 2.06
N ARG A 108 18.75 -3.19 2.84
CA ARG A 108 18.80 -3.18 4.32
C ARG A 108 19.90 -4.10 4.86
N PHE A 109 20.37 -5.06 4.07
CA PHE A 109 21.44 -5.98 4.44
C PHE A 109 22.83 -5.47 4.08
N MET A 110 22.94 -4.36 3.35
CA MET A 110 24.22 -3.81 2.96
C MET A 110 25.06 -3.38 4.17
N THR A 111 24.42 -2.93 5.25
CA THR A 111 25.09 -2.64 6.53
C THR A 111 25.69 -3.90 7.15
N PHE A 112 24.95 -5.02 7.11
CA PHE A 112 25.43 -6.31 7.62
C PHE A 112 26.54 -6.88 6.75
N SER A 113 26.40 -6.83 5.42
CA SER A 113 27.46 -7.22 4.48
C SER A 113 28.71 -6.37 4.67
N GLY A 114 28.57 -5.06 4.81
CA GLY A 114 29.66 -4.15 5.13
C GLY A 114 30.37 -4.58 6.41
N PHE A 115 29.63 -4.86 7.49
CA PHE A 115 30.21 -5.35 8.74
C PHE A 115 30.96 -6.68 8.58
N LEU A 116 30.38 -7.67 7.89
CA LEU A 116 31.05 -8.94 7.63
C LEU A 116 32.31 -8.75 6.79
N LEU A 117 32.30 -7.83 5.83
CA LEU A 117 33.45 -7.53 4.98
C LEU A 117 34.55 -6.83 5.78
N VAL A 118 34.22 -5.92 6.69
CA VAL A 118 35.19 -5.34 7.66
C VAL A 118 35.81 -6.45 8.51
N LEU A 119 34.99 -7.32 9.10
CA LEU A 119 35.49 -8.44 9.91
C LEU A 119 36.38 -9.37 9.09
N LEU A 120 35.99 -9.67 7.85
CA LEU A 120 36.78 -10.47 6.93
C LEU A 120 38.12 -9.78 6.60
N THR A 121 38.14 -8.46 6.37
CA THR A 121 39.38 -7.70 6.15
C THR A 121 40.31 -7.81 7.36
N VAL A 122 39.79 -7.60 8.57
CA VAL A 122 40.56 -7.70 9.82
C VAL A 122 41.08 -9.12 10.03
N ALA A 123 40.25 -10.13 9.79
CA ALA A 123 40.60 -11.54 9.93
C ALA A 123 41.66 -11.98 8.91
N LEU A 124 41.55 -11.51 7.66
CA LEU A 124 42.54 -11.74 6.61
C LEU A 124 43.87 -11.11 6.99
N ILE A 125 43.87 -9.88 7.51
CA ILE A 125 45.06 -9.20 8.04
C ILE A 125 45.71 -10.00 9.17
N SER A 126 44.93 -10.45 10.15
CA SER A 126 45.47 -11.15 11.33
C SER A 126 46.04 -12.52 11.00
N THR A 127 45.40 -13.28 10.11
CA THR A 127 45.79 -14.65 9.77
C THR A 127 46.89 -14.73 8.71
N THR A 128 46.83 -13.88 7.68
CA THR A 128 47.80 -13.93 6.57
C THR A 128 49.06 -13.12 6.87
N TRP A 129 48.93 -11.95 7.52
CA TRP A 129 50.05 -11.03 7.73
C TRP A 129 50.56 -10.94 9.17
N GLY A 130 49.84 -11.54 10.13
CA GLY A 130 50.36 -11.87 11.46
C GLY A 130 50.74 -10.65 12.29
N LEU A 131 49.76 -10.05 12.99
CA LEU A 131 50.01 -8.98 13.97
C LEU A 131 50.62 -9.50 15.29
N SER A 132 50.54 -10.81 15.57
CA SER A 132 50.89 -11.41 16.87
C SER A 132 52.17 -12.27 16.91
N GLY A 133 52.93 -12.39 15.81
CA GLY A 133 54.16 -13.21 15.74
C GLY A 133 55.46 -12.41 15.99
N ARG A 134 56.38 -12.94 16.80
CA ARG A 134 57.68 -12.31 17.17
C ARG A 134 58.81 -12.43 16.14
N GLY A 135 58.57 -12.96 14.93
CA GLY A 135 59.62 -13.15 13.92
C GLY A 135 59.21 -12.71 12.52
N ARG A 136 59.98 -11.76 11.95
CA ARG A 136 60.05 -11.34 10.54
C ARG A 136 58.77 -11.50 9.68
N ARG A 137 57.92 -10.46 9.69
CA ARG A 137 57.09 -10.05 8.52
C ARG A 137 56.88 -8.52 8.53
N SER A 138 57.95 -7.73 8.41
CA SER A 138 57.82 -6.26 8.31
C SER A 138 56.89 -5.87 7.16
N PHE A 139 57.05 -6.49 5.99
CA PHE A 139 56.18 -6.28 4.82
C PHE A 139 54.70 -6.61 5.07
N GLY A 140 54.40 -7.68 5.80
CA GLY A 140 53.01 -8.04 6.13
C GLY A 140 52.34 -7.00 7.03
N ARG A 141 53.09 -6.44 7.99
CA ARG A 141 52.59 -5.34 8.84
C ARG A 141 52.37 -4.06 8.03
N PHE A 142 53.27 -3.74 7.09
CA PHE A 142 53.06 -2.62 6.16
C PHE A 142 51.86 -2.84 5.23
N ALA A 143 51.63 -4.07 4.75
CA ALA A 143 50.46 -4.41 3.94
C ALA A 143 49.15 -4.31 4.74
N ALA A 144 49.16 -4.76 5.99
CA ALA A 144 48.04 -4.62 6.92
C ALA A 144 47.70 -3.14 7.18
N VAL A 145 48.69 -2.32 7.50
CA VAL A 145 48.53 -0.87 7.69
C VAL A 145 48.08 -0.22 6.38
N GLY A 146 48.62 -0.64 5.23
CA GLY A 146 48.24 -0.15 3.91
C GLY A 146 46.76 -0.40 3.58
N ILE A 147 46.22 -1.58 3.90
CA ILE A 147 44.79 -1.89 3.69
C ILE A 147 43.90 -1.09 4.62
N ILE A 148 44.28 -0.93 5.89
CA ILE A 148 43.54 -0.08 6.83
C ILE A 148 43.55 1.38 6.34
N ALA A 149 44.70 1.89 5.91
CA ALA A 149 44.81 3.24 5.35
C ALA A 149 43.98 3.40 4.08
N LEU A 150 43.98 2.38 3.21
CA LEU A 150 43.17 2.37 1.99
C LEU A 150 41.68 2.37 2.31
N MET A 151 41.22 1.57 3.29
CA MET A 151 39.83 1.62 3.78
C MET A 151 39.46 3.02 4.30
N LEU A 152 40.32 3.62 5.13
CA LEU A 152 40.07 4.94 5.69
C LEU A 152 39.98 6.01 4.59
N LEU A 153 40.86 5.95 3.58
CA LEU A 153 40.83 6.84 2.42
C LEU A 153 39.55 6.64 1.59
N ASP A 154 39.19 5.38 1.33
CA ASP A 154 38.02 4.98 0.54
C ASP A 154 36.71 5.48 1.16
N PHE A 155 36.61 5.40 2.49
CA PHE A 155 35.43 5.87 3.22
C PHE A 155 35.54 7.30 3.76
N TRP A 156 36.65 8.02 3.57
CA TRP A 156 36.87 9.36 4.14
C TRP A 156 35.72 10.33 3.86
N GLN A 157 35.20 10.35 2.63
CA GLN A 157 34.10 11.24 2.25
C GLN A 157 32.78 10.92 2.97
N SER A 158 32.63 9.69 3.47
CA SER A 158 31.47 9.27 4.27
C SER A 158 31.43 9.93 5.65
N ALA A 159 32.54 10.52 6.13
CA ALA A 159 32.55 11.30 7.36
C ALA A 159 31.56 12.49 7.31
N SER A 160 31.26 12.99 6.11
CA SER A 160 30.25 14.04 5.92
C SER A 160 28.82 13.60 6.28
N LEU A 161 28.53 12.29 6.35
CA LEU A 161 27.24 11.78 6.83
C LEU A 161 27.08 11.81 8.35
N VAL A 162 28.18 11.98 9.09
CA VAL A 162 28.15 12.04 10.56
C VAL A 162 27.52 13.37 11.03
N VAL A 163 27.49 14.38 10.16
CA VAL A 163 26.79 15.64 10.41
C VAL A 163 25.38 15.51 9.86
N THR A 164 24.39 15.40 10.76
CA THR A 164 22.98 15.53 10.39
C THR A 164 22.75 16.92 9.80
N ALA A 165 22.07 16.99 8.67
CA ALA A 165 21.63 18.29 8.14
C ALA A 165 20.85 19.03 9.23
N PRO A 166 21.02 20.35 9.38
CA PRO A 166 20.21 21.11 10.32
C PRO A 166 18.73 20.93 9.95
N ALA A 167 17.88 20.83 10.97
CA ALA A 167 16.45 20.74 10.77
C ALA A 167 15.98 21.94 9.92
N PRO A 168 15.13 21.74 8.90
CA PRO A 168 14.64 22.85 8.09
C PRO A 168 13.94 23.88 8.98
N GLU A 169 14.39 25.14 8.92
CA GLU A 169 13.96 26.22 9.82
C GLU A 169 12.42 26.38 9.84
N GLU A 170 11.80 26.39 8.66
CA GLU A 170 10.35 26.56 8.55
C GLU A 170 9.55 25.36 9.07
N ILE A 171 10.05 24.14 8.91
CA ILE A 171 9.41 22.94 9.50
C ILE A 171 9.55 22.96 11.02
N THR A 172 10.71 23.40 11.52
CA THR A 172 10.97 23.53 12.95
C THR A 172 10.03 24.57 13.57
N HIS A 173 9.86 25.72 12.92
CA HIS A 173 8.94 26.75 13.37
C HIS A 173 7.48 26.28 13.37
N VAL A 174 7.04 25.55 12.34
CA VAL A 174 5.70 24.93 12.33
C VAL A 174 5.55 23.93 13.48
N ALA A 175 6.59 23.16 13.81
CA ALA A 175 6.56 22.25 14.95
C ALA A 175 6.38 23.00 16.29
N GLU A 176 7.06 24.14 16.48
CA GLU A 176 6.90 25.00 17.67
C GLU A 176 5.47 25.54 17.80
N LEU A 177 4.86 25.96 16.68
CA LEU A 177 3.46 26.42 16.66
C LEU A 177 2.47 25.30 17.00
N LEU A 178 2.73 24.08 16.51
CA LEU A 178 1.92 22.90 16.79
C LEU A 178 2.03 22.43 18.25
N GLU A 179 3.20 22.61 18.89
CA GLU A 179 3.42 22.33 20.32
C GLU A 179 2.61 23.29 21.21
N GLY A 180 2.49 24.55 20.80
CA GLY A 180 1.72 25.58 21.50
C GLY A 180 0.19 25.52 21.29
N SER A 181 -0.31 24.56 20.52
CA SER A 181 -1.73 24.48 20.15
C SER A 181 -2.33 23.10 20.48
N SER A 182 -3.66 23.04 20.57
CA SER A 182 -4.43 21.80 20.73
C SER A 182 -4.67 21.09 19.39
N GLY A 183 -4.82 19.77 19.45
CA GLY A 183 -5.27 18.92 18.34
C GLY A 183 -4.60 17.54 18.37
N TRP A 184 -5.07 16.64 17.50
CA TRP A 184 -4.73 15.22 17.53
C TRP A 184 -3.68 14.83 16.50
N ARG A 185 -4.00 15.00 15.21
CA ARG A 185 -3.18 14.53 14.10
C ARG A 185 -2.83 15.64 13.13
N VAL A 186 -1.60 15.58 12.62
CA VAL A 186 -1.09 16.47 11.59
C VAL A 186 -1.01 15.73 10.26
N ALA A 187 -1.59 16.32 9.22
CA ALA A 187 -1.38 15.93 7.83
C ALA A 187 -0.43 16.89 7.13
N THR A 188 0.40 16.34 6.24
CA THR A 188 1.30 17.13 5.39
C THR A 188 0.82 17.00 3.95
N ALA A 189 0.21 18.05 3.42
CA ALA A 189 -0.18 18.17 2.02
C ALA A 189 1.01 18.69 1.20
N ASP A 190 1.97 17.80 0.94
CA ASP A 190 3.22 18.12 0.24
C ASP A 190 3.51 17.20 -0.96
N LEU A 191 2.65 16.23 -1.24
CA LEU A 191 2.84 15.23 -2.28
C LEU A 191 4.19 14.49 -2.14
N SER A 192 4.63 14.26 -0.90
CA SER A 192 5.90 13.63 -0.52
C SER A 192 7.18 14.42 -0.88
N LEU A 193 7.07 15.73 -1.14
CA LEU A 193 8.20 16.58 -1.53
C LEU A 193 9.08 17.07 -0.35
N LEU A 194 8.60 17.02 0.90
CA LEU A 194 9.35 17.46 2.09
C LEU A 194 10.13 16.32 2.76
N GLY A 195 10.01 15.10 2.26
CA GLY A 195 10.72 13.93 2.77
C GLY A 195 10.28 13.53 4.18
N SER A 196 11.22 13.01 4.98
CA SER A 196 10.93 12.48 6.32
C SER A 196 10.82 13.55 7.42
N SER A 197 11.31 14.77 7.15
CA SER A 197 11.46 15.81 8.18
C SER A 197 10.14 16.18 8.89
N PRO A 198 9.02 16.44 8.19
CA PRO A 198 7.73 16.72 8.84
C PRO A 198 7.30 15.58 9.77
N SER A 199 7.30 14.34 9.25
CA SER A 199 6.85 13.17 10.00
C SER A 199 7.64 12.93 11.29
N TYR A 200 8.94 13.22 11.28
CA TYR A 200 9.80 13.11 12.45
C TYR A 200 9.60 14.28 13.42
N LEU A 201 9.71 15.51 12.96
CA LEU A 201 9.72 16.70 13.82
C LEU A 201 8.35 16.96 14.46
N PHE A 202 7.27 16.83 13.70
CA PHE A 202 5.92 17.05 14.25
C PHE A 202 5.59 16.00 15.31
N SER A 203 5.91 14.73 15.08
CA SER A 203 5.68 13.68 16.10
C SER A 203 6.52 13.87 17.36
N THR A 204 7.81 14.16 17.19
CA THR A 204 8.76 14.19 18.31
C THR A 204 8.68 15.47 19.13
N ALA A 205 8.41 16.61 18.51
CA ALA A 205 8.30 17.89 19.21
C ALA A 205 6.93 18.08 19.87
N THR A 206 5.85 17.62 19.22
CA THR A 206 4.48 17.99 19.63
C THR A 206 3.72 16.85 20.28
N GLY A 207 4.16 15.60 20.11
CA GLY A 207 3.41 14.42 20.51
C GLY A 207 2.19 14.11 19.63
N ARG A 208 1.92 14.90 18.59
CA ARG A 208 0.83 14.65 17.63
C ARG A 208 1.13 13.45 16.74
N GLU A 209 0.10 12.68 16.44
CA GLU A 209 0.19 11.58 15.48
C GLU A 209 0.24 12.13 14.04
N GLN A 210 0.85 11.38 13.12
CA GLN A 210 0.99 11.79 11.72
C GLN A 210 0.04 11.00 10.82
N VAL A 211 -0.63 11.72 9.93
CA VAL A 211 -1.40 11.09 8.84
C VAL A 211 -0.45 10.61 7.74
N PHE A 212 0.51 11.45 7.34
CA PHE A 212 1.52 11.13 6.35
C PHE A 212 2.84 10.77 7.03
N GLY A 213 3.27 9.51 6.87
CA GLY A 213 4.55 9.03 7.38
C GLY A 213 5.63 8.91 6.30
N TRP A 214 6.89 8.86 6.71
CA TRP A 214 7.97 8.44 5.82
C TRP A 214 7.94 6.92 5.58
N ALA A 215 8.32 6.49 4.38
CA ALA A 215 8.24 5.09 3.95
C ALA A 215 6.83 4.49 4.04
N TYR A 216 5.79 5.32 3.77
CA TYR A 216 4.39 4.94 3.86
C TYR A 216 3.99 3.79 2.91
N GLN A 217 4.81 3.45 1.90
CA GLN A 217 4.57 2.30 1.02
C GLN A 217 4.44 0.98 1.80
N GLY A 218 5.00 0.94 3.02
CA GLY A 218 4.88 -0.17 3.96
C GLY A 218 3.61 -0.17 4.83
N ALA A 219 2.80 0.89 4.77
CA ALA A 219 1.65 1.06 5.65
C ALA A 219 0.38 0.47 5.02
N ALA A 220 -0.51 -0.07 5.86
CA ALA A 220 -1.83 -0.53 5.42
C ALA A 220 -2.68 0.61 4.80
N THR A 221 -2.40 1.86 5.18
CA THR A 221 -3.07 3.07 4.67
C THR A 221 -2.46 3.60 3.36
N ALA A 222 -1.42 2.98 2.80
CA ALA A 222 -0.74 3.50 1.61
C ALA A 222 -1.68 3.78 0.43
N PRO A 223 -2.66 2.91 0.08
CA PRO A 223 -3.61 3.18 -0.99
C PRO A 223 -4.49 4.41 -0.72
N LEU A 224 -4.93 4.61 0.53
CA LEU A 224 -5.71 5.77 0.93
C LEU A 224 -4.88 7.05 0.81
N LEU A 225 -3.65 7.05 1.34
CA LEU A 225 -2.76 8.21 1.28
C LEU A 225 -2.40 8.59 -0.16
N ALA A 226 -2.19 7.60 -1.04
CA ALA A 226 -1.98 7.84 -2.46
C ALA A 226 -3.20 8.51 -3.12
N SER A 227 -4.41 8.05 -2.76
CA SER A 227 -5.67 8.62 -3.27
C SER A 227 -5.91 10.04 -2.77
N ILE A 228 -5.55 10.34 -1.52
CA ILE A 228 -5.59 11.70 -0.97
C ILE A 228 -4.61 12.60 -1.71
N ASN A 229 -3.37 12.15 -1.95
CA ASN A 229 -2.38 12.93 -2.72
C ASN A 229 -2.87 13.19 -4.15
N GLN A 230 -3.42 12.18 -4.81
CA GLN A 230 -4.03 12.35 -6.14
C GLN A 230 -5.18 13.38 -6.10
N ALA A 231 -6.03 13.34 -5.08
CA ALA A 231 -7.13 14.28 -4.93
C ALA A 231 -6.66 15.71 -4.68
N ILE A 232 -5.63 15.89 -3.84
CA ILE A 232 -4.97 17.18 -3.59
C ILE A 232 -4.34 17.72 -4.87
N GLU A 233 -3.71 16.87 -5.68
CA GLU A 233 -3.07 17.27 -6.93
C GLU A 233 -4.10 17.61 -8.03
N LYS A 234 -5.17 16.82 -8.14
CA LYS A 234 -6.18 16.96 -9.21
C LYS A 234 -7.34 17.88 -8.88
N GLY A 235 -7.36 18.51 -7.70
CA GLY A 235 -8.42 19.44 -7.31
C GLY A 235 -9.70 18.78 -6.79
N PHE A 236 -9.69 17.48 -6.45
CA PHE A 236 -10.82 16.80 -5.79
C PHE A 236 -10.87 17.14 -4.29
N ALA A 237 -10.99 18.43 -3.97
CA ALA A 237 -10.86 18.97 -2.63
C ALA A 237 -11.84 18.34 -1.62
N ALA A 238 -13.10 18.14 -2.02
CA ALA A 238 -14.11 17.53 -1.16
C ALA A 238 -13.73 16.10 -0.72
N TYR A 239 -13.17 15.30 -1.62
CA TYR A 239 -12.68 13.96 -1.30
C TYR A 239 -11.46 14.02 -0.38
N ALA A 240 -10.46 14.85 -0.72
CA ALA A 240 -9.25 14.98 0.07
C ALA A 240 -9.57 15.38 1.52
N LEU A 241 -10.43 16.38 1.70
CA LEU A 241 -10.83 16.88 3.01
C LEU A 241 -11.64 15.85 3.79
N ASP A 242 -12.62 15.18 3.17
CA ASP A 242 -13.36 14.11 3.84
C ASP A 242 -12.42 12.97 4.32
N ARG A 243 -11.49 12.52 3.48
CA ARG A 243 -10.58 11.43 3.86
C ARG A 243 -9.57 11.86 4.92
N LEU A 244 -9.09 13.11 4.89
CA LEU A 244 -8.26 13.69 5.97
C LEU A 244 -9.04 13.80 7.28
N ASP A 245 -10.31 14.18 7.22
CA ASP A 245 -11.20 14.22 8.37
C ASP A 245 -11.39 12.81 8.93
N ARG A 246 -11.70 11.80 8.11
CA ARG A 246 -11.79 10.38 8.53
C ARG A 246 -10.49 9.83 9.13
N LEU A 247 -9.33 10.41 8.79
CA LEU A 247 -8.04 10.08 9.39
C LEU A 247 -7.77 10.85 10.70
N GLY A 248 -8.68 11.72 11.13
CA GLY A 248 -8.60 12.46 12.39
C GLY A 248 -7.71 13.70 12.32
N SER A 249 -7.46 14.25 11.12
CA SER A 249 -6.58 15.41 10.97
C SER A 249 -7.19 16.66 11.61
N ASP A 250 -6.39 17.34 12.44
CA ASP A 250 -6.71 18.64 13.05
C ASP A 250 -5.84 19.74 12.46
N ASP A 251 -4.62 19.41 12.06
CA ASP A 251 -3.74 20.35 11.38
C ASP A 251 -3.36 19.84 10.01
N ILE A 252 -3.25 20.76 9.07
CA ILE A 252 -2.81 20.50 7.70
C ILE A 252 -1.68 21.48 7.38
N VAL A 253 -0.50 20.93 7.16
CA VAL A 253 0.67 21.67 6.67
C VAL A 253 0.69 21.57 5.16
N VAL A 254 0.57 22.71 4.48
CA VAL A 254 0.45 22.77 3.02
C VAL A 254 1.73 23.31 2.41
N LEU A 255 2.35 22.55 1.51
CA LEU A 255 3.49 23.01 0.73
C LEU A 255 3.03 23.94 -0.40
N LYS A 256 3.62 25.13 -0.50
CA LYS A 256 3.49 26.04 -1.64
C LYS A 256 4.24 25.47 -2.84
N THR A 257 3.49 25.12 -3.86
CA THR A 257 3.97 24.62 -5.16
C THR A 257 3.58 25.62 -6.24
N THR A 258 4.36 25.69 -7.32
CA THR A 258 4.00 26.48 -8.49
C THR A 258 3.35 25.58 -9.56
N SER A 259 2.62 26.17 -10.50
CA SER A 259 2.02 25.44 -11.63
C SER A 259 3.06 24.77 -12.54
N GLU A 260 4.32 25.20 -12.50
CA GLU A 260 5.44 24.58 -13.23
C GLU A 260 6.04 23.36 -12.49
N SER A 261 5.64 23.12 -11.24
CA SER A 261 6.12 21.98 -10.46
C SER A 261 5.52 20.69 -11.03
N ARG A 262 6.34 19.64 -11.15
CA ARG A 262 5.87 18.32 -11.62
C ARG A 262 4.67 17.82 -10.81
N TYR A 263 4.71 18.06 -9.51
CA TYR A 263 3.63 17.79 -8.57
C TYR A 263 3.22 19.12 -7.95
N HIS A 264 1.92 19.39 -7.90
CA HIS A 264 1.40 20.65 -7.39
C HIS A 264 0.20 20.41 -6.49
N VAL A 265 0.15 21.12 -5.35
CA VAL A 265 -1.03 21.19 -4.51
C VAL A 265 -2.00 22.17 -5.16
N SER A 266 -3.17 21.66 -5.58
CA SER A 266 -4.21 22.44 -6.26
C SER A 266 -4.69 23.64 -5.45
N GLU A 267 -5.10 24.70 -6.14
CA GLU A 267 -5.70 25.87 -5.50
C GLU A 267 -7.08 25.52 -4.94
N GLU A 268 -7.85 24.68 -5.63
CA GLU A 268 -9.15 24.18 -5.19
C GLU A 268 -9.07 23.51 -3.81
N PHE A 269 -8.00 22.76 -3.53
CA PHE A 269 -7.78 22.18 -2.19
C PHE A 269 -7.48 23.26 -1.14
N ARG A 270 -6.65 24.26 -1.47
CA ARG A 270 -6.29 25.34 -0.54
C ARG A 270 -7.51 26.20 -0.19
N GLU A 271 -8.32 26.55 -1.19
CA GLU A 271 -9.51 27.39 -1.03
C GLU A 271 -10.61 26.68 -0.25
N ALA A 272 -10.68 25.35 -0.28
CA ALA A 272 -11.67 24.57 0.45
C ALA A 272 -11.34 24.35 1.95
N LEU A 273 -10.11 24.63 2.40
CA LEU A 273 -9.70 24.43 3.80
C LEU A 273 -10.51 25.28 4.81
N PRO A 274 -10.71 26.60 4.59
CA PRO A 274 -11.56 27.42 5.45
C PRO A 274 -13.01 26.91 5.52
N ASP A 275 -13.59 26.51 4.39
CA ASP A 275 -14.96 25.95 4.32
C ASP A 275 -15.06 24.59 5.04
N ALA A 276 -13.93 23.93 5.30
CA ALA A 276 -13.82 22.72 6.11
C ALA A 276 -13.55 22.99 7.60
N GLY A 277 -13.55 24.27 8.01
CA GLY A 277 -13.33 24.68 9.39
C GLY A 277 -11.86 24.76 9.81
N TYR A 278 -10.93 24.75 8.86
CA TYR A 278 -9.52 24.97 9.15
C TYR A 278 -9.15 26.46 9.02
N GLU A 279 -8.55 27.02 10.06
CA GLU A 279 -8.07 28.39 10.09
C GLU A 279 -6.59 28.45 9.69
N LEU A 280 -6.23 29.39 8.82
CA LEU A 280 -4.83 29.65 8.49
C LEU A 280 -4.15 30.36 9.67
N THR A 281 -3.32 29.65 10.42
CA THR A 281 -2.64 30.19 11.62
C THR A 281 -1.22 30.63 11.35
N TYR A 282 -0.57 30.10 10.31
CA TYR A 282 0.75 30.57 9.88
C TYR A 282 0.90 30.56 8.36
N ARG A 283 1.44 31.67 7.84
CA ARG A 283 1.75 31.86 6.43
C ARG A 283 3.25 32.05 6.27
N GLY A 284 3.93 30.97 5.94
CA GLY A 284 5.37 30.94 5.72
C GLY A 284 5.76 31.26 4.29
N ARG A 285 7.05 31.06 3.98
CA ARG A 285 7.59 31.24 2.63
C ARG A 285 7.29 30.03 1.75
N ARG A 286 7.43 28.82 2.27
CA ARG A 286 7.15 27.57 1.56
C ARG A 286 5.99 26.81 2.14
N LEU A 287 5.65 27.02 3.42
CA LEU A 287 4.61 26.26 4.11
C LEU A 287 3.52 27.21 4.60
N ASP A 288 2.28 26.75 4.51
CA ASP A 288 1.17 27.31 5.26
C ASP A 288 0.70 26.27 6.28
N LEU A 289 0.31 26.71 7.48
CA LEU A 289 -0.27 25.87 8.52
C LEU A 289 -1.74 26.24 8.70
N TYR A 290 -2.60 25.25 8.51
CA TYR A 290 -4.03 25.34 8.73
C TYR A 290 -4.39 24.48 9.95
N GLN A 291 -5.16 25.02 10.88
CA GLN A 291 -5.52 24.34 12.13
C GLN A 291 -7.02 24.38 12.39
N ARG A 292 -7.53 23.28 12.92
CA ARG A 292 -8.91 23.14 13.38
C ARG A 292 -8.88 22.57 14.78
N GLN A 293 -9.70 23.15 15.66
CA GLN A 293 -9.86 22.62 17.01
C GLN A 293 -10.47 21.22 16.98
N GLY A 294 -9.84 20.28 17.69
CA GLY A 294 -10.28 18.89 17.69
C GLY A 294 -9.48 18.01 18.64
N GLY A 295 -9.85 16.73 18.67
CA GLY A 295 -9.19 15.69 19.45
C GLY A 295 -9.52 14.29 18.94
N PRO A 296 -9.00 13.23 19.57
CA PRO A 296 -9.29 11.85 19.23
C PRO A 296 -10.79 11.59 19.06
N ARG A 297 -11.17 11.01 17.92
CA ARG A 297 -12.58 10.85 17.52
C ARG A 297 -12.81 9.67 16.59
N ALA A 298 -14.03 9.15 16.58
CA ALA A 298 -14.57 8.21 15.63
C ALA A 298 -15.77 8.82 14.89
N TYR A 299 -16.18 8.16 13.81
CA TYR A 299 -17.24 8.66 12.94
C TYR A 299 -18.36 7.64 12.87
N ARG A 300 -19.57 8.05 13.22
CA ARG A 300 -20.78 7.30 12.93
C ARG A 300 -21.01 7.35 11.43
N VAL A 301 -21.16 6.17 10.83
CA VAL A 301 -21.37 6.02 9.40
C VAL A 301 -22.86 5.94 9.13
N ASP A 302 -23.43 7.05 8.67
CA ASP A 302 -24.82 7.13 8.18
C ASP A 302 -24.89 7.14 6.64
N THR A 303 -23.75 6.88 5.98
CA THR A 303 -23.67 6.85 4.51
C THR A 303 -24.56 5.74 3.94
N ARG A 304 -25.24 6.08 2.85
CA ARG A 304 -26.17 5.21 2.11
C ARG A 304 -25.55 4.37 1.00
N VAL A 305 -24.29 4.64 0.64
CA VAL A 305 -23.64 4.06 -0.55
C VAL A 305 -22.35 3.32 -0.21
N PHE A 306 -22.27 2.06 -0.60
CA PHE A 306 -21.09 1.22 -0.45
C PHE A 306 -20.61 0.70 -1.81
N ALA A 307 -19.30 0.75 -2.03
CA ALA A 307 -18.70 0.35 -3.29
C ALA A 307 -17.69 -0.79 -3.10
N VAL A 308 -17.70 -1.74 -4.04
CA VAL A 308 -16.83 -2.92 -4.07
C VAL A 308 -16.11 -2.98 -5.41
N GLY A 309 -14.80 -3.25 -5.35
CA GLY A 309 -13.97 -3.52 -6.51
C GLY A 309 -12.87 -2.48 -6.73
N SER A 310 -11.94 -2.77 -7.64
CA SER A 310 -10.77 -1.92 -7.87
C SER A 310 -11.11 -0.58 -8.53
N GLY A 311 -12.24 -0.50 -9.24
CA GLY A 311 -12.75 0.73 -9.86
C GLY A 311 -13.52 1.62 -8.89
N ALA A 312 -13.89 1.13 -7.69
CA ALA A 312 -14.66 1.89 -6.70
C ALA A 312 -13.93 3.15 -6.21
N GLN A 313 -12.59 3.11 -6.16
CA GLN A 313 -11.78 4.25 -5.76
C GLN A 313 -11.97 5.45 -6.70
N ASN A 314 -12.07 5.22 -8.02
CA ASN A 314 -12.23 6.28 -9.01
C ASN A 314 -13.53 7.06 -8.78
N VAL A 315 -14.66 6.36 -8.65
CA VAL A 315 -15.95 7.02 -8.43
C VAL A 315 -15.98 7.76 -7.10
N SER A 316 -15.30 7.27 -6.06
CA SER A 316 -15.25 7.95 -4.77
C SER A 316 -14.56 9.32 -4.81
N LEU A 317 -13.61 9.56 -5.74
CA LEU A 317 -12.96 10.87 -5.92
C LEU A 317 -13.98 11.96 -6.30
N VAL A 318 -14.93 11.60 -7.15
CA VAL A 318 -16.02 12.49 -7.57
C VAL A 318 -17.15 12.51 -6.55
N PHE A 319 -17.40 11.38 -5.87
CA PHE A 319 -18.50 11.21 -4.91
C PHE A 319 -17.97 10.81 -3.52
N PRO A 320 -17.50 11.77 -2.69
CA PRO A 320 -16.87 11.48 -1.39
C PRO A 320 -17.75 10.73 -0.39
N GLU A 321 -19.08 10.85 -0.53
CA GLU A 321 -20.06 10.13 0.29
C GLU A 321 -19.88 8.61 0.21
N ILE A 322 -19.33 8.06 -0.88
CA ILE A 322 -19.15 6.62 -1.08
C ILE A 322 -18.13 6.04 -0.08
N LEU A 323 -18.55 4.98 0.63
CA LEU A 323 -17.64 4.11 1.36
C LEU A 323 -17.06 3.03 0.44
N VAL A 324 -15.73 2.90 0.42
CA VAL A 324 -15.05 1.91 -0.43
C VAL A 324 -14.58 0.72 0.40
N GLY A 325 -15.12 -0.46 0.10
CA GLY A 325 -14.65 -1.71 0.67
C GLY A 325 -13.22 -2.04 0.26
N SER A 326 -12.40 -2.55 1.18
CA SER A 326 -10.99 -2.85 0.88
C SER A 326 -10.75 -4.19 0.18
N ASP A 327 -11.68 -5.15 0.27
CA ASP A 327 -11.66 -6.37 -0.54
C ASP A 327 -12.46 -6.15 -1.83
N THR A 328 -11.90 -6.59 -2.95
CA THR A 328 -12.50 -6.45 -4.28
C THR A 328 -13.45 -7.60 -4.63
N ALA A 329 -13.42 -8.68 -3.83
CA ALA A 329 -14.32 -9.81 -3.97
C ALA A 329 -15.67 -9.51 -3.33
N LEU A 330 -16.76 -9.56 -4.10
CA LEU A 330 -18.10 -9.31 -3.57
C LEU A 330 -18.50 -10.32 -2.48
N ASP A 331 -18.16 -11.60 -2.68
CA ASP A 331 -18.42 -12.70 -1.76
C ASP A 331 -17.45 -12.75 -0.56
N SER A 332 -16.70 -11.68 -0.32
CA SER A 332 -16.00 -11.43 0.95
C SER A 332 -16.88 -10.72 1.99
N TYR A 333 -17.95 -10.06 1.54
CA TYR A 333 -18.93 -9.37 2.37
C TYR A 333 -20.16 -10.25 2.58
N SER A 334 -20.87 -10.06 3.70
CA SER A 334 -22.13 -10.76 3.95
C SER A 334 -23.32 -9.96 3.38
N VAL A 335 -24.40 -10.66 3.06
CA VAL A 335 -25.64 -10.01 2.60
C VAL A 335 -26.21 -9.11 3.70
N GLU A 336 -26.13 -9.54 4.97
CA GLU A 336 -26.60 -8.76 6.12
C GLU A 336 -25.88 -7.42 6.21
N PHE A 337 -24.55 -7.40 6.02
CA PHE A 337 -23.79 -6.16 5.99
C PHE A 337 -24.16 -5.28 4.80
N LEU A 338 -24.18 -5.86 3.58
CA LEU A 338 -24.48 -5.10 2.36
C LEU A 338 -25.91 -4.55 2.33
N SER A 339 -26.86 -5.22 3.01
CA SER A 339 -28.25 -4.77 3.10
C SER A 339 -28.45 -3.51 3.94
N GLN A 340 -27.44 -3.08 4.70
CA GLN A 340 -27.48 -1.84 5.48
C GLN A 340 -27.34 -0.59 4.61
N PHE A 341 -26.96 -0.73 3.33
CA PHE A 341 -26.76 0.37 2.40
C PHE A 341 -27.90 0.45 1.38
N ASP A 342 -28.34 1.65 1.05
CA ASP A 342 -29.39 1.89 0.05
C ASP A 342 -28.89 1.58 -1.38
N THR A 343 -27.63 1.94 -1.67
CA THR A 343 -27.01 1.75 -2.99
C THR A 343 -25.69 0.97 -2.87
N LEU A 344 -25.52 -0.03 -3.73
CA LEU A 344 -24.31 -0.79 -3.90
C LEU A 344 -23.69 -0.54 -5.29
N ILE A 345 -22.41 -0.22 -5.32
CA ILE A 345 -21.66 0.01 -6.56
C ILE A 345 -20.64 -1.10 -6.74
N LEU A 346 -20.71 -1.80 -7.86
CA LEU A 346 -19.80 -2.89 -8.19
C LEU A 346 -18.97 -2.49 -9.42
N ALA A 347 -17.72 -2.08 -9.22
CA ALA A 347 -16.85 -1.55 -10.27
C ALA A 347 -15.45 -2.16 -10.19
N GLY A 348 -15.04 -2.93 -11.20
CA GLY A 348 -13.79 -3.70 -11.15
C GLY A 348 -13.78 -4.76 -10.04
N PHE A 349 -14.95 -5.24 -9.64
CA PHE A 349 -15.12 -6.27 -8.61
C PHE A 349 -14.82 -7.67 -9.16
N ASN A 350 -14.54 -8.60 -8.26
CA ASN A 350 -14.38 -10.02 -8.57
C ASN A 350 -15.18 -10.89 -7.58
N TRP A 351 -14.98 -12.20 -7.67
CA TRP A 351 -15.66 -13.19 -6.83
C TRP A 351 -14.80 -14.45 -6.72
N ARG A 352 -14.98 -15.20 -5.63
CA ARG A 352 -14.44 -16.56 -5.49
C ARG A 352 -15.36 -17.56 -6.19
N SER A 353 -16.68 -17.34 -6.10
CA SER A 353 -17.70 -18.11 -6.81
C SER A 353 -18.70 -17.18 -7.50
N ARG A 354 -18.77 -17.23 -8.84
CA ARG A 354 -19.69 -16.38 -9.62
C ARG A 354 -21.14 -16.62 -9.22
N GLY A 355 -21.54 -17.89 -9.08
CA GLY A 355 -22.93 -18.24 -8.73
C GLY A 355 -23.34 -17.65 -7.38
N VAL A 356 -22.47 -17.75 -6.37
CA VAL A 356 -22.74 -17.17 -5.03
C VAL A 356 -22.84 -15.65 -5.11
N ALA A 357 -21.91 -15.00 -5.80
CA ALA A 357 -21.93 -13.54 -5.97
C ALA A 357 -23.19 -13.07 -6.72
N GLU A 358 -23.60 -13.77 -7.78
CA GLU A 358 -24.83 -13.46 -8.50
C GLU A 358 -26.08 -13.66 -7.63
N ASP A 359 -26.15 -14.75 -6.85
CA ASP A 359 -27.27 -15.02 -5.93
C ASP A 359 -27.36 -13.97 -4.82
N MET A 360 -26.22 -13.51 -4.30
CA MET A 360 -26.17 -12.38 -3.37
C MET A 360 -26.77 -11.12 -3.99
N VAL A 361 -26.39 -10.79 -5.24
CA VAL A 361 -26.93 -9.62 -5.94
C VAL A 361 -28.43 -9.77 -6.19
N ARG A 362 -28.91 -10.95 -6.55
CA ARG A 362 -30.36 -11.23 -6.69
C ARG A 362 -31.09 -11.00 -5.36
N GLN A 363 -30.53 -11.47 -4.25
CA GLN A 363 -31.12 -11.32 -2.92
C GLN A 363 -31.18 -9.85 -2.49
N LEU A 364 -30.09 -9.09 -2.68
CA LEU A 364 -30.03 -7.66 -2.37
C LEU A 364 -30.98 -6.85 -3.26
N ALA A 365 -31.04 -7.16 -4.57
CA ALA A 365 -31.98 -6.49 -5.47
C ALA A 365 -33.44 -6.76 -5.06
N ALA A 366 -33.77 -8.00 -4.65
CA ALA A 366 -35.10 -8.34 -4.14
C ALA A 366 -35.40 -7.69 -2.77
N GLY A 367 -34.36 -7.41 -1.97
CA GLY A 367 -34.43 -6.66 -0.71
C GLY A 367 -34.65 -5.15 -0.90
N GLY A 368 -34.66 -4.66 -2.14
CA GLY A 368 -34.89 -3.25 -2.48
C GLY A 368 -33.62 -2.40 -2.54
N GLN A 369 -32.44 -2.99 -2.37
CA GLN A 369 -31.18 -2.27 -2.55
C GLN A 369 -31.00 -1.88 -4.03
N ARG A 370 -30.56 -0.65 -4.27
CA ARG A 370 -30.17 -0.21 -5.61
C ARG A 370 -28.78 -0.76 -5.93
N ILE A 371 -28.64 -1.49 -7.03
CA ILE A 371 -27.35 -2.08 -7.41
C ILE A 371 -26.92 -1.54 -8.77
N VAL A 372 -25.72 -0.99 -8.84
CA VAL A 372 -25.12 -0.39 -10.04
C VAL A 372 -23.82 -1.11 -10.37
N ILE A 373 -23.73 -1.67 -11.57
CA ILE A 373 -22.62 -2.53 -12.00
C ILE A 373 -21.91 -1.91 -13.20
N ASP A 374 -20.59 -1.74 -13.08
CA ASP A 374 -19.68 -1.52 -14.22
C ASP A 374 -18.87 -2.81 -14.44
N LEU A 375 -19.01 -3.39 -15.64
CA LEU A 375 -18.31 -4.63 -16.01
C LEU A 375 -16.82 -4.41 -16.33
N THR A 376 -16.36 -3.16 -16.42
CA THR A 376 -14.97 -2.81 -16.65
C THR A 376 -14.09 -3.36 -15.53
N GLY A 377 -13.04 -4.11 -15.91
CA GLY A 377 -12.10 -4.70 -14.97
C GLY A 377 -12.60 -5.96 -14.23
N THR A 378 -13.81 -6.45 -14.53
CA THR A 378 -14.32 -7.69 -13.93
C THR A 378 -13.73 -8.95 -14.60
N PRO A 379 -13.64 -10.09 -13.89
CA PRO A 379 -13.11 -11.33 -14.47
C PRO A 379 -13.88 -11.77 -15.73
N PRO A 380 -13.20 -12.08 -16.84
CA PRO A 380 -13.88 -12.54 -18.04
C PRO A 380 -14.41 -13.97 -17.87
N ASP A 381 -15.48 -14.30 -18.60
CA ASP A 381 -15.94 -15.68 -18.71
C ASP A 381 -14.87 -16.56 -19.37
N LEU A 382 -14.69 -17.78 -18.86
CA LEU A 382 -13.61 -18.68 -19.27
C LEU A 382 -13.70 -19.11 -20.74
N LEU A 383 -14.92 -19.25 -21.27
CA LEU A 383 -15.14 -19.74 -22.62
C LEU A 383 -15.10 -18.60 -23.63
N VAL A 384 -15.90 -17.55 -23.39
CA VAL A 384 -16.09 -16.44 -24.36
C VAL A 384 -15.07 -15.31 -24.18
N ARG A 385 -14.29 -15.30 -23.09
CA ARG A 385 -13.24 -14.32 -22.79
C ARG A 385 -13.70 -12.86 -22.74
N ILE A 386 -15.00 -12.64 -22.50
CA ILE A 386 -15.61 -11.32 -22.28
C ILE A 386 -16.19 -11.26 -20.85
N PRO A 387 -16.18 -10.08 -20.20
CA PRO A 387 -16.86 -9.88 -18.93
C PRO A 387 -18.32 -10.32 -18.99
N ARG A 388 -18.75 -11.09 -17.99
CA ARG A 388 -20.13 -11.56 -17.86
C ARG A 388 -20.53 -11.70 -16.40
N PHE A 389 -21.67 -11.12 -16.05
CA PHE A 389 -22.28 -11.24 -14.73
C PHE A 389 -23.80 -11.07 -14.84
N LEU A 390 -24.59 -11.93 -14.18
CA LEU A 390 -26.06 -11.94 -14.26
C LEU A 390 -26.59 -12.04 -15.70
N ASP A 391 -25.94 -12.86 -16.53
CA ASP A 391 -26.25 -13.01 -17.96
C ASP A 391 -26.15 -11.74 -18.81
N VAL A 392 -25.58 -10.66 -18.25
CA VAL A 392 -25.20 -9.45 -18.98
C VAL A 392 -23.76 -9.58 -19.44
N TYR A 393 -23.52 -9.32 -20.73
CA TYR A 393 -22.19 -9.36 -21.31
C TYR A 393 -21.64 -7.95 -21.49
N GLY A 394 -20.38 -7.72 -21.14
CA GLY A 394 -19.67 -6.50 -21.45
C GLY A 394 -19.00 -6.62 -22.81
N GLU A 395 -19.58 -6.02 -23.84
CA GLU A 395 -18.99 -5.98 -25.17
C GLU A 395 -17.99 -4.82 -25.26
N ARG A 396 -16.76 -5.12 -25.69
CA ARG A 396 -15.71 -4.11 -25.79
C ARG A 396 -15.91 -3.27 -27.05
N ILE A 397 -15.89 -1.96 -26.88
CA ILE A 397 -15.88 -0.99 -27.98
C ILE A 397 -14.65 -0.09 -27.92
N LEU A 398 -14.31 0.51 -29.06
CA LEU A 398 -13.25 1.49 -29.21
C LEU A 398 -13.86 2.77 -29.78
N LEU A 399 -13.77 3.86 -29.05
CA LEU A 399 -14.33 5.16 -29.44
C LEU A 399 -13.19 6.15 -29.71
N TYR A 400 -13.23 6.81 -30.86
CA TYR A 400 -12.30 7.88 -31.20
C TYR A 400 -12.86 9.26 -30.82
N ASP A 401 -14.18 9.40 -30.87
CA ASP A 401 -14.91 10.62 -30.57
C ASP A 401 -15.96 10.36 -29.49
N PRO A 402 -16.27 11.37 -28.65
CA PRO A 402 -17.28 11.23 -27.63
C PRO A 402 -18.66 10.99 -28.27
N PRO A 403 -19.45 10.01 -27.78
CA PRO A 403 -20.77 9.75 -28.30
C PRO A 403 -21.76 10.83 -27.87
N ARG A 404 -22.82 11.01 -28.66
CA ARG A 404 -24.04 11.71 -28.23
C ARG A 404 -24.94 10.73 -27.51
N LEU A 405 -25.35 11.09 -26.29
CA LEU A 405 -26.19 10.28 -25.45
C LEU A 405 -27.66 10.64 -25.66
N ASP A 406 -28.45 9.64 -26.03
CA ASP A 406 -29.90 9.67 -26.07
C ASP A 406 -30.46 9.04 -24.80
N SER A 407 -31.14 9.86 -23.99
CA SER A 407 -31.67 9.46 -22.70
C SER A 407 -33.19 9.63 -22.62
N VAL A 408 -33.82 8.82 -21.76
CA VAL A 408 -35.24 8.96 -21.38
C VAL A 408 -35.47 10.11 -20.40
N TYR A 409 -34.41 10.71 -19.87
CA TYR A 409 -34.43 11.90 -18.99
C TYR A 409 -33.49 12.99 -19.54
N ASP A 410 -33.65 14.21 -19.06
CA ASP A 410 -32.73 15.32 -19.36
C ASP A 410 -31.37 15.05 -18.72
N LEU A 411 -30.30 15.27 -19.48
CA LEU A 411 -28.91 15.06 -19.07
C LEU A 411 -28.16 16.38 -19.09
N GLY A 412 -27.68 16.83 -17.92
CA GLY A 412 -26.89 18.04 -17.79
C GLY A 412 -27.62 19.31 -18.25
N GLY A 413 -28.95 19.29 -18.27
CA GLY A 413 -29.78 20.38 -18.79
C GLY A 413 -29.70 20.60 -20.31
N GLN A 414 -29.14 19.63 -21.06
CA GLN A 414 -28.95 19.73 -22.51
C GLN A 414 -30.10 19.11 -23.32
N GLY A 415 -31.11 18.52 -22.67
CA GLY A 415 -32.20 17.80 -23.32
C GLY A 415 -31.74 16.45 -23.92
N ARG A 416 -32.48 15.97 -24.94
CA ARG A 416 -32.10 14.76 -25.69
C ARG A 416 -30.88 15.03 -26.58
N GLY A 417 -29.93 14.10 -26.61
CA GLY A 417 -28.73 14.18 -27.45
C GLY A 417 -27.55 14.91 -26.79
N ALA A 418 -27.44 14.83 -25.47
CA ALA A 418 -26.35 15.42 -24.68
C ALA A 418 -25.00 14.87 -25.14
N LEU A 419 -24.03 15.75 -25.35
CA LEU A 419 -22.71 15.37 -25.87
C LEU A 419 -21.73 15.24 -24.70
N LEU A 420 -21.10 14.06 -24.58
CA LEU A 420 -19.97 13.91 -23.65
C LEU A 420 -18.83 14.82 -24.07
N GLN A 421 -18.11 15.36 -23.09
CA GLN A 421 -16.85 16.06 -23.33
C GLN A 421 -15.85 15.12 -24.02
N PRO A 422 -14.89 15.69 -24.78
CA PRO A 422 -13.87 14.89 -25.45
C PRO A 422 -13.15 13.94 -24.49
N PHE A 423 -12.95 12.69 -24.92
CA PHE A 423 -12.07 11.76 -24.22
C PHE A 423 -10.64 12.29 -24.19
N ASP A 424 -9.94 11.97 -23.10
CA ASP A 424 -8.53 12.32 -22.89
C ASP A 424 -7.66 11.89 -24.09
N SER A 425 -6.89 12.83 -24.61
CA SER A 425 -6.02 12.59 -25.78
C SER A 425 -4.90 11.59 -25.53
N GLU A 426 -4.45 11.44 -24.28
CA GLU A 426 -3.40 10.49 -23.91
C GLU A 426 -3.89 9.03 -23.93
N ILE A 427 -5.22 8.81 -23.92
CA ILE A 427 -5.85 7.50 -23.78
C ILE A 427 -6.64 7.12 -25.06
N ARG A 428 -6.27 7.67 -26.22
CA ARG A 428 -6.94 7.33 -27.50
C ARG A 428 -6.38 6.04 -28.15
N PRO A 429 -7.25 5.16 -28.69
CA PRO A 429 -8.72 5.21 -28.67
C PRO A 429 -9.28 4.89 -27.27
N TRP A 430 -10.39 5.54 -26.91
CA TRP A 430 -11.09 5.28 -25.66
C TRP A 430 -11.65 3.86 -25.67
N GLN A 431 -11.11 3.01 -24.80
CA GLN A 431 -11.57 1.64 -24.65
C GLN A 431 -12.61 1.56 -23.53
N ALA A 432 -13.79 1.06 -23.87
CA ALA A 432 -14.87 0.88 -22.91
C ALA A 432 -15.64 -0.43 -23.16
N TYR A 433 -16.48 -0.78 -22.20
CA TYR A 433 -17.47 -1.84 -22.34
C TYR A 433 -18.87 -1.26 -22.44
N VAL A 434 -19.73 -1.91 -23.22
CA VAL A 434 -21.17 -1.64 -23.26
C VAL A 434 -21.93 -2.90 -22.84
N PRO A 435 -22.91 -2.80 -21.91
CA PRO A 435 -23.68 -3.94 -21.46
C PRO A 435 -24.68 -4.41 -22.52
N GLN A 436 -24.74 -5.74 -22.71
CA GLN A 436 -25.67 -6.42 -23.61
C GLN A 436 -26.59 -7.36 -22.83
N GLY A 437 -27.81 -7.58 -23.33
CA GLY A 437 -28.79 -8.49 -22.71
C GLY A 437 -29.66 -7.86 -21.61
N LEU A 438 -29.82 -6.54 -21.67
CA LEU A 438 -30.66 -5.74 -20.75
C LEU A 438 -32.11 -5.62 -21.27
N GLU A 439 -33.08 -5.69 -20.37
CA GLU A 439 -34.51 -5.52 -20.68
C GLU A 439 -34.88 -4.06 -20.93
N HIS A 440 -34.38 -3.14 -20.09
CA HIS A 440 -34.70 -1.72 -20.18
C HIS A 440 -33.44 -0.89 -20.45
N LYS A 441 -33.52 -0.01 -21.45
CA LYS A 441 -32.41 0.85 -21.88
C LYS A 441 -32.76 2.29 -21.56
N SER A 442 -31.98 2.90 -20.67
CA SER A 442 -32.24 4.25 -20.15
C SER A 442 -31.45 5.32 -20.87
N VAL A 443 -30.18 5.02 -21.16
CA VAL A 443 -29.25 5.90 -21.90
C VAL A 443 -28.59 5.09 -23.00
N THR A 444 -28.68 5.58 -24.23
CA THR A 444 -28.21 4.91 -25.44
C THR A 444 -27.40 5.86 -26.31
N PHE A 445 -26.70 5.34 -27.31
CA PHE A 445 -25.97 6.14 -28.29
C PHE A 445 -25.81 5.36 -29.60
N ASP A 446 -25.62 6.06 -30.71
CA ASP A 446 -25.26 5.41 -31.99
C ASP A 446 -23.80 4.98 -31.97
N PHE A 447 -23.57 3.72 -32.32
CA PHE A 447 -22.26 3.14 -32.54
C PHE A 447 -22.27 2.33 -33.83
N GLN A 448 -21.64 2.87 -34.88
CA GLN A 448 -21.51 2.22 -36.18
C GLN A 448 -22.87 1.80 -36.79
N GLY A 449 -23.90 2.63 -36.61
CA GLY A 449 -25.26 2.36 -37.11
C GLY A 449 -26.06 1.35 -36.27
N ALA A 450 -25.54 0.93 -35.12
CA ALA A 450 -26.26 0.17 -34.11
C ALA A 450 -26.47 1.02 -32.86
N GLN A 451 -27.60 0.81 -32.17
CA GLN A 451 -27.87 1.49 -30.90
C GLN A 451 -27.22 0.74 -29.75
N ALA A 452 -26.14 1.31 -29.20
CA ALA A 452 -25.45 0.82 -28.01
C ALA A 452 -26.05 1.42 -26.72
N VAL A 453 -25.76 0.81 -25.57
CA VAL A 453 -26.32 1.18 -24.26
C VAL A 453 -25.20 1.72 -23.37
N ALA A 454 -25.41 2.90 -22.80
CA ALA A 454 -24.56 3.47 -21.75
C ALA A 454 -25.13 3.19 -20.35
N VAL A 455 -26.45 3.15 -20.21
CA VAL A 455 -27.14 2.81 -18.95
C VAL A 455 -28.39 2.00 -19.26
N GLY A 456 -28.57 0.87 -18.58
CA GLY A 456 -29.83 0.13 -18.61
C GLY A 456 -29.94 -0.86 -17.47
N THR A 457 -31.09 -1.51 -17.34
CA THR A 457 -31.37 -2.41 -16.21
C THR A 457 -31.63 -3.84 -16.68
N LYS A 458 -31.22 -4.78 -15.82
CA LYS A 458 -31.49 -6.20 -15.90
C LYS A 458 -32.51 -6.57 -14.84
N ASP A 459 -33.58 -7.26 -15.23
CA ASP A 459 -34.51 -7.83 -14.26
C ASP A 459 -33.91 -9.09 -13.64
N VAL A 460 -33.91 -9.15 -12.30
CA VAL A 460 -33.30 -10.25 -11.53
C VAL A 460 -34.25 -10.74 -10.44
N GLY A 461 -35.07 -11.73 -10.79
CA GLY A 461 -36.09 -12.24 -9.87
C GLY A 461 -37.17 -11.19 -9.61
N GLN A 462 -37.26 -10.70 -8.37
CA GLN A 462 -38.21 -9.65 -7.98
C GLN A 462 -37.60 -8.24 -7.94
N GLY A 463 -36.30 -8.11 -8.20
CA GLY A 463 -35.58 -6.84 -8.23
C GLY A 463 -35.06 -6.49 -9.62
N SER A 464 -34.35 -5.36 -9.71
CA SER A 464 -33.65 -4.94 -10.92
C SER A 464 -32.23 -4.44 -10.58
N VAL A 465 -31.31 -4.62 -11.52
CA VAL A 465 -29.90 -4.21 -11.38
C VAL A 465 -29.53 -3.31 -12.53
N THR A 466 -28.89 -2.18 -12.24
CA THR A 466 -28.44 -1.21 -13.24
C THR A 466 -27.04 -1.56 -13.72
N PHE A 467 -26.81 -1.50 -15.03
CA PHE A 467 -25.51 -1.68 -15.66
C PHE A 467 -25.07 -0.39 -16.35
N LEU A 468 -23.83 -0.02 -16.10
CA LEU A 468 -23.15 1.13 -16.69
C LEU A 468 -22.18 0.65 -17.78
N GLY A 469 -22.19 1.37 -18.91
CA GLY A 469 -21.23 1.25 -20.00
C GLY A 469 -20.38 2.51 -20.15
N LEU A 470 -19.62 2.57 -21.24
CA LEU A 470 -18.75 3.71 -21.62
C LEU A 470 -17.62 4.06 -20.63
N ASN A 471 -17.48 3.33 -19.52
CA ASN A 471 -16.53 3.64 -18.44
C ASN A 471 -16.72 5.06 -17.89
N LEU A 472 -17.99 5.45 -17.70
CA LEU A 472 -18.37 6.81 -17.28
C LEU A 472 -17.75 7.23 -15.94
N MET A 473 -17.56 6.28 -15.01
CA MET A 473 -16.90 6.57 -13.72
C MET A 473 -15.48 7.09 -13.95
N PHE A 474 -14.68 6.41 -14.77
CA PHE A 474 -13.31 6.84 -15.05
C PHE A 474 -13.27 8.12 -15.89
N HIS A 475 -14.17 8.25 -16.88
CA HIS A 475 -14.30 9.47 -17.69
C HIS A 475 -14.57 10.70 -16.81
N SER A 476 -15.48 10.59 -15.82
CA SER A 476 -15.81 11.68 -14.91
C SER A 476 -14.61 12.16 -14.08
N VAL A 477 -13.74 11.24 -13.66
CA VAL A 477 -12.51 11.56 -12.91
C VAL A 477 -11.49 12.30 -13.79
N LEU A 478 -11.39 11.93 -15.05
CA LEU A 478 -10.41 12.55 -15.96
C LEU A 478 -10.83 13.93 -16.43
N THR A 479 -12.13 14.12 -16.69
CA THR A 479 -12.62 15.28 -17.45
C THR A 479 -13.49 16.24 -16.63
N GLY A 480 -14.08 15.78 -15.52
CA GLY A 480 -15.10 16.55 -14.81
C GLY A 480 -16.38 16.76 -15.64
N ASP A 481 -16.65 15.89 -16.62
CA ASP A 481 -17.75 16.03 -17.56
C ASP A 481 -19.12 16.08 -16.85
N PRO A 482 -19.85 17.21 -16.92
CA PRO A 482 -21.10 17.38 -16.21
C PRO A 482 -22.21 16.43 -16.71
N VAL A 483 -22.17 16.00 -17.99
CA VAL A 483 -23.15 15.04 -18.52
C VAL A 483 -22.91 13.66 -17.91
N ALA A 484 -21.65 13.22 -17.83
CA ALA A 484 -21.30 11.97 -17.19
C ALA A 484 -21.58 12.00 -15.69
N ILE A 485 -21.28 13.12 -15.02
CA ILE A 485 -21.56 13.32 -13.59
C ILE A 485 -23.07 13.26 -13.33
N ASP A 486 -23.90 13.91 -14.14
CA ASP A 486 -25.36 13.90 -13.96
C ASP A 486 -25.97 12.50 -14.12
N VAL A 487 -25.48 11.72 -15.10
CA VAL A 487 -25.81 10.29 -15.21
C VAL A 487 -25.46 9.56 -13.91
N LEU A 488 -24.24 9.72 -13.42
CA LEU A 488 -23.77 9.04 -12.20
C LEU A 488 -24.56 9.51 -10.96
N GLU A 489 -24.81 10.80 -10.77
CA GLU A 489 -25.61 11.29 -9.65
C GLU A 489 -26.99 10.62 -9.57
N ARG A 490 -27.64 10.47 -10.73
CA ARG A 490 -28.95 9.85 -10.83
C ARG A 490 -28.92 8.37 -10.49
N GLU A 491 -28.01 7.63 -11.09
CA GLU A 491 -27.92 6.18 -10.91
C GLU A 491 -27.39 5.84 -9.50
N LEU A 492 -26.44 6.61 -8.97
CA LEU A 492 -25.85 6.38 -7.64
C LEU A 492 -26.72 6.91 -6.48
N GLY A 493 -27.52 7.95 -6.72
CA GLY A 493 -28.37 8.57 -5.69
C GLY A 493 -27.63 9.49 -4.72
N VAL A 494 -26.42 9.93 -5.07
CA VAL A 494 -25.56 10.85 -4.30
C VAL A 494 -25.14 12.02 -5.18
N LYS A 495 -24.67 13.11 -4.56
CA LYS A 495 -24.23 14.31 -5.27
C LYS A 495 -22.71 14.38 -5.41
N ALA A 496 -22.24 14.79 -6.57
CA ALA A 496 -20.82 14.96 -6.83
C ALA A 496 -20.25 16.06 -5.93
N HIS A 497 -19.01 15.85 -5.50
CA HIS A 497 -18.24 16.77 -4.65
C HIS A 497 -18.89 17.13 -3.31
N ARG A 498 -19.98 16.45 -2.92
CA ARG A 498 -20.60 16.62 -1.63
C ARG A 498 -19.81 15.83 -0.58
N ARG A 499 -19.37 16.52 0.47
CA ARG A 499 -18.81 15.87 1.65
C ARG A 499 -19.92 15.21 2.47
N PRO A 500 -19.73 13.98 2.95
CA PRO A 500 -20.64 13.40 3.93
C PRO A 500 -20.54 14.17 5.25
N ASP A 501 -21.63 14.17 5.99
CA ASP A 501 -21.70 14.71 7.34
C ASP A 501 -21.81 13.54 8.32
N PHE A 502 -20.67 13.13 8.88
CA PHE A 502 -20.62 12.03 9.83
C PHE A 502 -20.82 12.53 11.25
N GLY A 503 -21.66 11.83 12.01
CA GLY A 503 -21.75 12.06 13.46
C GLY A 503 -20.39 11.78 14.12
N VAL A 504 -19.82 12.77 14.80
CA VAL A 504 -18.55 12.62 15.50
C VAL A 504 -18.78 12.07 16.91
N VAL A 505 -17.98 11.08 17.30
CA VAL A 505 -17.95 10.54 18.67
C VAL A 505 -16.55 10.70 19.23
N SER A 506 -16.39 11.40 20.35
CA SER A 506 -15.09 11.59 20.99
C SER A 506 -14.53 10.25 21.51
N LEU A 507 -13.20 10.11 21.42
CA LEU A 507 -12.45 9.03 22.04
C LEU A 507 -11.76 9.58 23.30
N ASP A 508 -12.42 9.41 24.43
CA ASP A 508 -11.92 9.85 25.73
C ASP A 508 -10.82 8.91 26.24
N ASP A 509 -9.94 9.42 27.11
CA ASP A 509 -8.82 8.66 27.68
C ASP A 509 -7.94 7.96 26.63
N TYR A 510 -7.85 8.54 25.43
CA TYR A 510 -7.13 7.97 24.30
C TYR A 510 -5.64 7.77 24.58
N ARG A 511 -5.17 6.55 24.32
CA ARG A 511 -3.76 6.15 24.42
C ARG A 511 -3.38 5.28 23.23
N ALA A 512 -2.36 5.70 22.51
CA ALA A 512 -1.68 4.90 21.50
C ALA A 512 -0.30 4.43 21.99
N GLY A 513 0.09 3.21 21.66
CA GLY A 513 1.39 2.67 22.03
C GLY A 513 1.73 1.38 21.29
N GLN A 514 2.84 0.74 21.67
CA GLN A 514 3.32 -0.48 21.01
C GLN A 514 2.35 -1.67 21.11
N SER A 515 1.48 -1.68 22.13
CA SER A 515 0.47 -2.72 22.33
C SER A 515 -0.85 -2.46 21.58
N GLY A 516 -0.95 -1.33 20.87
CA GLY A 516 -2.14 -0.89 20.15
C GLY A 516 -2.78 0.35 20.79
N TYR A 517 -4.11 0.43 20.76
CA TYR A 517 -4.88 1.61 21.14
C TYR A 517 -5.85 1.28 22.28
N ARG A 518 -6.07 2.22 23.19
CA ARG A 518 -7.12 2.16 24.22
C ARG A 518 -7.79 3.51 24.36
N PHE A 519 -9.10 3.51 24.51
CA PHE A 519 -9.92 4.70 24.73
C PHE A 519 -11.29 4.30 25.26
N THR A 520 -12.02 5.24 25.84
CA THR A 520 -13.45 5.10 26.08
C THR A 520 -14.23 5.91 25.09
N MET A 521 -15.42 5.45 24.71
CA MET A 521 -16.32 6.22 23.86
C MET A 521 -17.78 6.04 24.30
N ASP A 522 -18.55 7.11 24.23
CA ASP A 522 -20.00 7.08 24.47
C ASP A 522 -20.72 6.94 23.13
N VAL A 523 -21.16 5.72 22.83
CA VAL A 523 -21.87 5.38 21.60
C VAL A 523 -23.34 5.79 21.73
N PRO A 524 -23.84 6.76 20.93
CA PRO A 524 -25.20 7.29 21.08
C PRO A 524 -26.28 6.26 20.72
N GLU A 525 -26.03 5.42 19.73
CA GLU A 525 -26.94 4.38 19.25
C GLU A 525 -26.22 3.22 18.58
N ASP A 526 -26.90 2.09 18.48
CA ASP A 526 -26.40 0.90 17.76
C ASP A 526 -26.17 1.27 16.29
N GLY A 527 -25.00 0.92 15.73
CA GLY A 527 -24.74 1.18 14.32
C GLY A 527 -23.27 1.01 13.92
N LEU A 528 -22.97 1.41 12.69
CA LEU A 528 -21.62 1.35 12.12
C LEU A 528 -20.80 2.57 12.53
N TYR A 529 -19.63 2.32 13.09
CA TYR A 529 -18.66 3.34 13.48
C TYR A 529 -17.32 3.07 12.80
N LEU A 530 -16.81 4.10 12.12
CA LEU A 530 -15.49 4.15 11.51
C LEU A 530 -14.49 4.67 12.55
N LEU A 531 -13.54 3.82 12.91
CA LEU A 531 -12.42 4.18 13.76
C LEU A 531 -11.25 4.60 12.86
N PRO A 532 -10.58 5.73 13.12
CA PRO A 532 -9.47 6.23 12.31
C PRO A 532 -8.17 5.47 12.65
N ILE A 533 -8.25 4.16 12.65
CA ILE A 533 -7.18 3.22 12.97
C ILE A 533 -7.10 2.24 11.80
N ALA A 534 -5.91 2.12 11.22
CA ALA A 534 -5.68 1.20 10.13
C ALA A 534 -5.97 -0.25 10.57
N ARG A 535 -6.71 -1.00 9.74
CA ARG A 535 -6.94 -2.42 9.99
C ARG A 535 -6.02 -3.26 9.11
N HIS A 536 -5.18 -4.07 9.74
CA HIS A 536 -4.32 -5.05 9.09
C HIS A 536 -4.63 -6.46 9.59
N THR A 537 -3.94 -7.47 9.07
CA THR A 537 -4.20 -8.85 9.49
C THR A 537 -3.73 -9.02 10.94
N GLY A 538 -4.60 -9.58 11.79
CA GLY A 538 -4.32 -9.72 13.22
C GLY A 538 -4.73 -8.51 14.07
N THR A 539 -5.11 -7.37 13.49
CA THR A 539 -5.77 -6.30 14.27
C THR A 539 -7.11 -6.82 14.78
N ALA A 540 -7.35 -6.68 16.09
CA ALA A 540 -8.60 -7.07 16.72
C ALA A 540 -9.12 -5.94 17.61
N LEU A 541 -10.41 -5.65 17.46
CA LEU A 541 -11.15 -4.71 18.29
C LEU A 541 -11.84 -5.47 19.43
N PHE A 542 -11.74 -4.92 20.63
CA PHE A 542 -12.49 -5.35 21.80
C PHE A 542 -13.28 -4.17 22.36
N ALA A 543 -14.54 -4.41 22.72
CA ALA A 543 -15.36 -3.45 23.44
C ALA A 543 -15.87 -4.13 24.72
N ASN A 544 -15.62 -3.51 25.87
CA ASN A 544 -15.94 -4.05 27.19
C ASN A 544 -15.39 -5.49 27.38
N GLY A 545 -14.19 -5.75 26.86
CA GLY A 545 -13.52 -7.06 26.90
C GLY A 545 -14.00 -8.09 25.87
N ASN A 546 -15.10 -7.83 25.15
CA ASN A 546 -15.63 -8.72 24.13
C ASN A 546 -15.07 -8.37 22.76
N ARG A 547 -14.69 -9.38 21.97
CA ARG A 547 -14.18 -9.17 20.62
C ARG A 547 -15.31 -8.75 19.69
N ILE A 548 -15.12 -7.62 19.00
CA ILE A 548 -16.07 -7.10 18.02
C ILE A 548 -15.58 -7.43 16.60
N PRO A 549 -16.42 -8.00 15.73
CA PRO A 549 -16.10 -8.15 14.32
C PRO A 549 -15.86 -6.80 13.64
N THR A 550 -14.87 -6.76 12.77
CA THR A 550 -14.48 -5.52 12.08
C THR A 550 -14.30 -5.78 10.60
N LEU A 551 -14.69 -4.80 9.78
CA LEU A 551 -14.40 -4.73 8.36
C LEU A 551 -13.35 -3.65 8.08
N THR A 552 -12.80 -3.65 6.87
CA THR A 552 -11.93 -2.57 6.41
C THR A 552 -12.64 -1.76 5.32
N VAL A 553 -12.73 -0.45 5.54
CA VAL A 553 -13.28 0.53 4.58
C VAL A 553 -12.26 1.66 4.45
N ASP A 554 -11.93 2.05 3.22
CA ASP A 554 -10.87 3.02 2.95
C ASP A 554 -9.57 2.71 3.73
N THR A 555 -9.20 1.42 3.92
CA THR A 555 -8.07 0.97 4.77
C THR A 555 -8.21 1.16 6.30
N LEU A 556 -9.31 1.77 6.76
CA LEU A 556 -9.64 2.03 8.16
C LEU A 556 -10.59 0.97 8.73
N MET A 557 -10.67 0.89 10.06
CA MET A 557 -11.50 -0.09 10.76
C MET A 557 -12.95 0.39 10.85
N LEU A 558 -13.87 -0.41 10.32
CA LEU A 558 -15.31 -0.25 10.50
C LEU A 558 -15.84 -1.33 11.45
N ALA A 559 -16.65 -0.97 12.42
CA ALA A 559 -17.26 -1.91 13.36
C ALA A 559 -18.71 -1.53 13.68
N GLU A 560 -19.55 -2.55 13.87
CA GLU A 560 -20.89 -2.36 14.43
C GLU A 560 -20.75 -2.32 15.96
N LEU A 561 -21.08 -1.17 16.56
CA LEU A 561 -20.94 -0.94 17.99
C LEU A 561 -22.31 -0.77 18.64
N PRO A 562 -22.53 -1.38 19.82
CA PRO A 562 -23.75 -1.17 20.57
C PRO A 562 -23.73 0.17 21.31
N ARG A 563 -24.91 0.73 21.51
CA ARG A 563 -25.17 1.91 22.30
C ARG A 563 -24.62 1.77 23.72
N GLY A 564 -24.09 2.87 24.22
CA GLY A 564 -23.64 3.03 25.59
C GLY A 564 -22.16 3.34 25.69
N ARG A 565 -21.68 3.41 26.93
CA ARG A 565 -20.27 3.66 27.22
C ARG A 565 -19.45 2.39 26.99
N LEU A 566 -18.47 2.47 26.11
CA LEU A 566 -17.59 1.35 25.76
C LEU A 566 -16.15 1.64 26.20
N ASP A 567 -15.53 0.69 26.88
CA ASP A 567 -14.06 0.60 27.02
C ASP A 567 -13.52 -0.17 25.82
N VAL A 568 -12.82 0.54 24.94
CA VAL A 568 -12.40 0.03 23.64
C VAL A 568 -10.91 -0.21 23.64
N GLU A 569 -10.53 -1.37 23.12
CA GLU A 569 -9.14 -1.75 22.97
C GLU A 569 -8.87 -2.38 21.61
N VAL A 570 -7.89 -1.82 20.91
CA VAL A 570 -7.40 -2.35 19.63
C VAL A 570 -6.03 -2.96 19.86
N ARG A 571 -5.86 -4.24 19.55
CA ARG A 571 -4.60 -4.97 19.75
C ARG A 571 -4.19 -5.72 18.49
N SER A 572 -2.88 -5.93 18.33
CA SER A 572 -2.33 -6.83 17.32
C SER A 572 -2.17 -8.25 17.86
N LEU A 573 -2.94 -9.18 17.31
CA LEU A 573 -2.86 -10.60 17.60
C LEU A 573 -1.87 -11.28 16.66
N LYS A 574 -1.14 -12.28 17.19
CA LYS A 574 -0.23 -13.10 16.38
C LYS A 574 -1.02 -13.89 15.34
N THR A 575 -0.65 -13.75 14.08
CA THR A 575 -1.26 -14.47 12.97
C THR A 575 -0.62 -15.86 12.79
N PRO A 576 -1.26 -16.80 12.07
CA PRO A 576 -0.70 -18.14 11.83
C PRO A 576 0.70 -18.15 11.18
N VAL A 577 1.07 -17.07 10.48
CA VAL A 577 2.40 -16.93 9.86
C VAL A 577 3.53 -16.97 10.89
N TYR A 578 3.28 -16.48 12.12
CA TYR A 578 4.27 -16.54 13.20
C TYR A 578 4.60 -17.98 13.59
N ALA A 579 3.58 -18.85 13.66
CA ALA A 579 3.78 -20.26 13.96
C ALA A 579 4.51 -20.97 12.81
N ALA A 580 4.14 -20.67 11.55
CA ALA A 580 4.81 -21.21 10.38
C ALA A 580 6.29 -20.76 10.30
N GLY A 581 6.58 -19.50 10.61
CA GLY A 581 7.94 -18.97 10.68
C GLY A 581 8.76 -19.64 11.77
N MET A 582 8.21 -19.77 12.98
CA MET A 582 8.86 -20.44 14.10
C MET A 582 9.17 -21.91 13.79
N ALA A 583 8.21 -22.65 13.22
CA ALA A 583 8.42 -24.03 12.79
C ALA A 583 9.52 -24.13 11.74
N THR A 584 9.51 -23.26 10.73
CA THR A 584 10.53 -23.21 9.68
C THR A 584 11.92 -22.94 10.26
N THR A 585 12.03 -22.02 11.22
CA THR A 585 13.28 -21.73 11.92
C THR A 585 13.77 -22.90 12.75
N LEU A 586 12.88 -23.57 13.50
CA LEU A 586 13.22 -24.76 14.28
C LEU A 586 13.77 -25.88 13.39
N VAL A 587 13.12 -26.15 12.25
CA VAL A 587 13.60 -27.11 11.26
C VAL A 587 14.97 -26.70 10.71
N GLY A 588 15.16 -25.43 10.36
CA GLY A 588 16.45 -24.91 9.90
C GLY A 588 17.57 -25.04 10.94
N ALA A 589 17.26 -24.77 12.21
CA ALA A 589 18.19 -24.92 13.33
C ALA A 589 18.55 -26.39 13.57
N LEU A 590 17.57 -27.30 13.52
CA LEU A 590 17.79 -28.75 13.65
C LEU A 590 18.67 -29.29 12.53
N ILE A 591 18.40 -28.94 11.27
CA ILE A 591 19.23 -29.33 10.12
C ILE A 591 20.67 -28.86 10.32
N THR A 592 20.84 -27.64 10.82
CA THR A 592 22.17 -27.07 11.10
C THR A 592 22.89 -27.83 12.21
N LEU A 593 22.20 -28.10 13.33
CA LEU A 593 22.75 -28.83 14.46
C LEU A 593 23.18 -30.24 14.03
N MET A 594 22.35 -30.91 13.21
CA MET A 594 22.68 -32.21 12.61
C MET A 594 23.90 -32.16 11.69
N MET A 595 24.13 -31.05 10.99
CA MET A 595 25.33 -30.84 10.16
C MET A 595 26.59 -30.53 10.97
N LEU A 596 26.45 -30.00 12.19
CA LEU A 596 27.57 -29.64 13.07
C LEU A 596 28.00 -30.79 14.00
N LEU A 597 27.18 -31.84 14.18
CA LEU A 597 27.54 -33.01 14.98
C LEU A 597 28.63 -33.84 14.26
N PRO A 598 29.83 -34.00 14.87
CA PRO A 598 30.89 -34.81 14.28
C PRO A 598 30.45 -36.29 14.24
N GLY A 599 30.36 -36.87 13.04
CA GLY A 599 30.07 -38.30 12.85
C GLY A 599 28.85 -38.62 11.98
N VAL A 600 28.02 -37.64 11.62
CA VAL A 600 26.90 -37.86 10.69
C VAL A 600 27.40 -37.88 9.25
N LYS A 601 27.85 -39.04 8.77
CA LYS A 601 28.08 -39.27 7.33
C LYS A 601 26.72 -39.44 6.65
N PHE A 602 26.28 -38.44 5.90
CA PHE A 602 25.15 -38.60 4.99
C PHE A 602 25.51 -39.66 3.94
N SER A 603 24.91 -40.85 4.08
CA SER A 603 24.89 -41.85 3.02
C SER A 603 24.23 -41.24 1.78
N ARG A 604 24.88 -41.36 0.62
CA ARG A 604 24.35 -40.95 -0.70
C ARG A 604 22.93 -41.51 -0.98
N ASN A 605 22.52 -42.57 -0.27
CA ASN A 605 21.20 -43.20 -0.42
C ASN A 605 20.06 -42.49 0.34
N ALA A 606 20.36 -41.64 1.32
CA ALA A 606 19.34 -40.89 2.06
C ALA A 606 18.72 -39.77 1.20
N PHE A 607 19.53 -39.13 0.35
CA PHE A 607 19.07 -38.07 -0.55
C PHE A 607 18.15 -38.59 -1.67
N THR A 608 18.40 -39.80 -2.17
CA THR A 608 17.54 -40.48 -3.17
C THR A 608 16.22 -40.96 -2.57
N SER A 609 16.25 -41.47 -1.32
CA SER A 609 15.05 -41.79 -0.54
C SER A 609 14.17 -40.56 -0.30
N MET A 610 14.76 -39.45 0.17
CA MET A 610 14.02 -38.21 0.47
C MET A 610 13.48 -37.54 -0.81
N ARG A 611 14.23 -37.59 -1.92
CA ARG A 611 13.73 -37.19 -3.26
C ARG A 611 12.48 -37.99 -3.64
N SER A 612 12.49 -39.31 -3.41
CA SER A 612 11.36 -40.20 -3.75
C SER A 612 10.12 -39.94 -2.89
N VAL A 613 10.29 -39.58 -1.61
CA VAL A 613 9.19 -39.26 -0.68
C VAL A 613 8.60 -37.88 -0.99
N VAL A 614 9.44 -36.88 -1.25
CA VAL A 614 9.00 -35.54 -1.64
C VAL A 614 8.31 -35.57 -3.01
N LEU A 615 8.88 -36.26 -4.02
CA LEU A 615 8.25 -36.44 -5.34
C LEU A 615 6.93 -37.25 -5.28
N ARG A 616 6.81 -38.23 -4.37
CA ARG A 616 5.54 -38.96 -4.14
C ARG A 616 4.49 -38.10 -3.42
N SER A 617 4.90 -37.24 -2.48
CA SER A 617 3.99 -36.30 -1.80
C SER A 617 3.48 -35.22 -2.75
N VAL A 618 4.36 -34.66 -3.61
CA VAL A 618 4.01 -33.69 -4.65
C VAL A 618 3.10 -34.32 -5.72
N ARG A 619 3.34 -35.58 -6.12
CA ARG A 619 2.43 -36.31 -7.03
C ARG A 619 1.09 -36.71 -6.40
N ARG A 620 1.02 -36.96 -5.09
CA ARG A 620 -0.26 -37.22 -4.39
C ARG A 620 -1.06 -35.93 -4.17
N GLY A 621 -0.40 -34.82 -3.87
CA GLY A 621 -1.04 -33.49 -3.81
C GLY A 621 -1.56 -33.03 -5.17
N ALA A 622 -0.79 -33.27 -6.24
CA ALA A 622 -1.23 -32.95 -7.61
C ALA A 622 -2.38 -33.84 -8.12
N ARG A 623 -2.49 -35.10 -7.65
CA ARG A 623 -3.61 -35.99 -8.01
C ARG A 623 -4.89 -35.74 -7.20
N THR A 624 -4.78 -35.24 -5.97
CA THR A 624 -5.94 -34.83 -5.17
C THR A 624 -6.50 -33.48 -5.61
N ALA A 625 -5.65 -32.58 -6.13
CA ALA A 625 -6.08 -31.34 -6.77
C ALA A 625 -6.75 -31.56 -8.15
N ALA A 626 -6.46 -32.67 -8.84
CA ALA A 626 -7.05 -33.00 -10.14
C ALA A 626 -8.32 -33.88 -10.06
N SER A 627 -8.72 -34.35 -8.86
CA SER A 627 -9.94 -35.14 -8.63
C SER A 627 -10.95 -34.43 -7.74
N GLY A 628 -10.78 -33.12 -7.55
CA GLY A 628 -11.63 -32.25 -6.72
C GLY A 628 -11.90 -30.91 -7.39
N SER A 629 -12.02 -30.92 -8.72
CA SER A 629 -12.57 -29.83 -9.54
C SER A 629 -13.86 -30.30 -10.18
#